data_AF-A0A944V854-F1
#
_entry.id   AF-A0A944V854-F1
#
_cell.length_a   1.000
_cell.length_b   1.000
_cell.length_c   1.000
_cell.angle_alpha   90.00
_cell.angle_beta   90.00
_cell.angle_gamma   90.00
#
_symmetry.space_group_name_H-M   'P 1'
#
loop_
_entity.id
_entity.type
_entity.pdbx_description
1 polymer ?
#
loop_
_entity_poly.entity_id
_entity_poly.type
_entity_poly.pdbx_seq_one_letter_code
_entity_poly.pdbx_strand_id
1 'polypeptide(L)' 'MRPISRVSWRPFWRPDLKILIQKNGTGLDDEIAKIISQSPQQRLVQPNEIGELVAYLCRDEAAPITMEDIQVNAAAWW' A
#
# COMPACT_ATOMS: atom_id res chain seq x y z
N MET A 1 12.11 7.19 20.95
CA MET A 1 11.45 6.88 19.68
C MET A 1 11.69 5.41 19.36
N ARG A 2 10.65 4.61 19.10
CA ARG A 2 10.83 3.18 18.80
C ARG A 2 11.32 3.02 17.35
N PRO A 3 12.25 2.08 17.05
CA PRO A 3 12.68 1.82 15.68
C PRO A 3 11.49 1.31 14.86
N ILE A 4 11.28 1.89 13.68
CA ILE A 4 10.21 1.49 12.74
C ILE A 4 10.38 0.05 12.23
N SER A 5 11.53 -0.59 12.47
CA SER A 5 11.91 -1.92 11.97
C SER A 5 11.13 -3.11 12.56
N ARG A 6 10.14 -2.89 13.44
CA ARG A 6 9.39 -3.99 14.08
C ARG A 6 7.88 -3.77 14.17
N VAL A 7 7.31 -3.07 13.20
CA VAL A 7 5.86 -3.15 12.97
C VAL A 7 5.62 -4.43 12.19
N SER A 8 5.06 -5.46 12.83
CA SER A 8 4.51 -6.60 12.09
C SER A 8 3.30 -6.07 11.33
N TRP A 9 3.52 -5.72 10.06
CA TRP A 9 2.47 -5.27 9.16
C TRP A 9 1.54 -6.44 8.87
N ARG A 10 0.55 -6.65 9.76
CA ARG A 10 -0.71 -7.25 9.33
C ARG A 10 -1.23 -6.35 8.20
N PRO A 11 -1.79 -6.90 7.12
CA PRO A 11 -2.32 -6.12 6.01
C PRO A 11 -3.53 -5.31 6.49
N PHE A 12 -3.27 -4.16 7.11
CA PHE A 12 -4.30 -3.26 7.62
C PHE A 12 -5.11 -2.65 6.46
N TRP A 13 -4.50 -2.56 5.28
CA TRP A 13 -5.14 -2.05 4.07
C TRP A 13 -6.18 -3.00 3.44
N ARG A 14 -6.24 -4.28 3.86
CA ARG A 14 -7.22 -5.29 3.40
C ARG A 14 -7.85 -6.02 4.59
N PRO A 15 -8.78 -5.37 5.32
CA PRO A 15 -9.49 -5.99 6.44
C PRO A 15 -10.33 -7.21 6.00
N ASP A 16 -10.67 -7.29 4.72
CA ASP A 16 -11.40 -8.38 4.06
C ASP A 16 -10.54 -9.60 3.70
N LEU A 17 -9.21 -9.53 3.82
CA LEU A 17 -8.31 -10.61 3.38
C LEU A 17 -8.63 -11.96 4.06
N LYS A 18 -9.02 -11.94 5.34
CA LYS A 18 -9.47 -13.14 6.05
C LYS A 18 -10.73 -13.75 5.45
N ILE A 19 -11.66 -12.91 4.99
CA ILE A 19 -12.90 -13.33 4.34
C ILE A 19 -12.57 -13.96 2.98
N LEU A 20 -11.64 -13.36 2.22
CA LEU A 20 -11.18 -13.91 0.94
C LEU A 20 -10.51 -15.28 1.08
N ILE A 21 -9.61 -15.42 2.04
CA ILE A 21 -8.95 -16.69 2.39
C ILE A 21 -10.00 -17.77 2.71
N GLN A 22 -10.97 -17.45 3.58
CA GLN A 22 -12.03 -18.39 3.95
C GLN A 22 -12.94 -18.75 2.77
N LYS A 23 -13.33 -17.76 1.96
CA LYS A 23 -14.23 -17.93 0.81
C LYS A 23 -13.58 -18.74 -0.31
N ASN A 24 -12.30 -18.48 -0.59
CA ASN A 24 -11.57 -19.08 -1.69
C ASN A 24 -10.89 -20.41 -1.31
N GLY A 25 -10.76 -20.70 -0.02
CA GLY A 25 -10.04 -21.87 0.47
C GLY A 25 -8.53 -21.83 0.18
N THR A 26 -7.97 -20.64 0.05
CA THR A 26 -6.57 -20.38 -0.36
C THR A 26 -5.68 -19.99 0.81
N GLY A 27 -4.35 -20.09 0.65
CA GLY A 27 -3.40 -19.62 1.63
C GLY A 27 -3.29 -18.09 1.67
N LEU A 28 -2.72 -17.55 2.75
CA LEU A 28 -2.41 -16.11 2.86
C LEU A 28 -1.48 -15.65 1.73
N ASP A 29 -0.43 -16.43 1.46
CA ASP A 29 0.56 -16.10 0.45
C ASP A 29 -0.02 -16.15 -0.97
N ASP A 30 -0.96 -17.08 -1.24
CA ASP A 30 -1.65 -17.18 -2.53
C ASP A 30 -2.50 -15.93 -2.81
N GLU A 31 -3.23 -15.44 -1.80
CA GLU A 31 -4.04 -14.22 -1.95
C GLU A 31 -3.19 -12.97 -2.09
N ILE A 32 -2.06 -12.89 -1.38
CA ILE A 32 -1.09 -11.79 -1.55
C ILE A 32 -0.48 -11.83 -2.96
N ALA A 33 -0.10 -13.01 -3.46
CA ALA A 33 0.44 -13.18 -4.80
C ALA A 33 -0.57 -12.75 -5.88
N LYS A 34 -1.85 -13.08 -5.70
CA LYS A 34 -2.92 -12.59 -6.60
C LYS A 34 -3.00 -11.08 -6.63
N ILE A 35 -2.99 -10.42 -5.46
CA ILE A 35 -3.01 -8.94 -5.39
C ILE A 35 -1.78 -8.35 -6.08
N ILE A 36 -0.60 -8.91 -5.85
CA ILE A 36 0.64 -8.45 -6.47
C ILE A 36 0.57 -8.58 -8.00
N SER A 37 0.01 -9.68 -8.51
CA SER A 37 -0.09 -9.93 -9.95
C SER A 37 -0.95 -8.92 -10.71
N GLN A 38 -1.87 -8.22 -10.03
CA GLN A 38 -2.76 -7.22 -10.61
C GLN A 38 -2.08 -5.88 -10.89
N SER A 39 -0.95 -5.58 -10.23
CA SER A 39 -0.21 -4.33 -10.43
C SER A 39 0.97 -4.53 -11.39
N PRO A 40 1.17 -3.66 -12.39
CA PRO A 40 2.37 -3.69 -13.23
C PRO A 40 3.69 -3.63 -12.47
N GLN A 41 3.72 -3.07 -11.26
CA GLN A 41 4.93 -2.97 -10.44
C GLN A 41 5.33 -4.31 -9.80
N GLN A 42 4.43 -5.31 -9.82
CA GLN A 42 4.67 -6.67 -9.31
C GLN A 42 5.20 -6.71 -7.86
N ARG A 43 4.80 -5.72 -7.06
CA ARG A 43 5.00 -5.70 -5.61
C ARG A 43 3.96 -4.81 -4.95
N LEU A 44 3.80 -4.99 -3.64
CA LEU A 44 3.02 -4.06 -2.83
C LEU A 44 3.79 -2.74 -2.64
N VAL A 45 3.04 -1.64 -2.67
CA VAL A 45 3.53 -0.32 -2.23
C VAL A 45 3.90 -0.43 -0.76
N GLN A 46 5.08 0.08 -0.41
CA GLN A 46 5.58 0.04 0.95
C GLN A 46 5.18 1.30 1.73
N PRO A 47 4.92 1.20 3.04
CA PRO A 47 4.50 2.34 3.85
C PRO A 47 5.48 3.51 3.87
N ASN A 48 6.78 3.23 3.79
CA ASN A 48 7.81 4.27 3.73
C ASN A 48 7.72 5.08 2.43
N GLU A 49 7.34 4.47 1.30
CA GLU A 49 7.15 5.20 0.03
C GLU A 49 6.02 6.23 0.14
N ILE A 50 4.93 5.88 0.83
CA ILE A 50 3.87 6.84 1.15
C ILE A 50 4.37 7.92 2.10
N GLY A 51 5.13 7.54 3.13
CA GLY A 51 5.72 8.48 4.09
C GLY A 51 6.64 9.51 3.42
N GLU A 52 7.50 9.07 2.49
CA GLU A 52 8.40 9.95 1.74
C GLU A 52 7.62 10.90 0.81
N LEU A 53 6.57 10.42 0.14
CA LEU A 53 5.69 11.28 -0.67
C LEU A 53 5.02 12.35 0.18
N VAL A 54 4.42 11.96 1.33
CA VAL A 54 3.78 12.90 2.26
C VAL A 54 4.80 13.91 2.78
N ALA A 55 6.01 13.45 3.14
CA ALA A 55 7.08 14.33 3.60
C ALA A 55 7.52 15.34 2.52
N TYR A 56 7.52 14.95 1.24
CA TYR A 56 7.75 15.86 0.12
C TYR A 56 6.64 16.91 -0.02
N LEU A 57 5.36 16.49 0.07
CA LEU A 57 4.21 17.39 -0.05
C LEU A 57 4.12 18.43 1.08
N CYS A 58 4.83 18.23 2.19
CA CYS A 58 4.93 19.20 3.28
C CYS A 58 6.06 20.23 3.11
N ARG A 59 6.84 20.19 2.02
CA ARG A 59 7.93 21.14 1.76
C ARG A 59 7.43 22.37 1.01
N ASP A 60 8.18 23.46 1.09
CA ASP A 60 7.84 24.73 0.44
C ASP A 60 7.73 24.59 -1.10
N GLU A 61 8.55 23.73 -1.71
CA GLU A 61 8.53 23.50 -3.16
C GLU A 61 7.24 22.82 -3.64
N ALA A 62 6.52 22.14 -2.75
CA ALA A 62 5.26 21.48 -3.05
C ALA A 62 4.04 22.41 -2.89
N ALA A 63 4.22 23.67 -2.48
CA ALA A 63 3.13 24.63 -2.29
C ALA A 63 2.16 24.80 -3.48
N PRO A 64 2.59 24.70 -4.76
CA PRO A 64 1.66 24.75 -5.90
C PRO A 64 0.75 23.52 -6.04
N ILE A 65 1.07 22.41 -5.37
CA ILE A 65 0.29 21.17 -5.42
C ILE A 65 -0.79 21.26 -4.33
N THR A 66 -1.99 21.67 -4.71
CA THR A 66 -3.11 21.87 -3.79
C THR A 66 -4.40 21.34 -4.39
N MET A 67 -5.31 20.86 -3.54
CA MET A 67 -6.61 20.29 -3.94
C MET A 67 -6.53 19.10 -4.91
N GLU A 68 -5.36 18.48 -5.05
CA GLU A 68 -5.15 17.30 -5.88
C GLU A 68 -5.46 16.00 -5.12
N ASP A 69 -6.06 15.04 -5.82
CA ASP A 69 -6.14 13.64 -5.38
C ASP A 69 -4.98 12.85 -6.02
N ILE A 70 -3.96 12.55 -5.23
CA ILE A 70 -2.76 11.85 -5.70
C ILE A 70 -2.95 10.35 -5.49
N GLN A 71 -3.25 9.64 -6.58
CA GLN A 71 -3.38 8.19 -6.56
C GLN A 71 -2.00 7.50 -6.48
N VAL A 72 -1.76 6.77 -5.39
CA VAL A 72 -0.59 5.89 -5.24
C VAL A 72 -1.04 4.44 -5.27
N ASN A 73 -1.11 3.89 -6.48
CA ASN A 73 -1.72 2.59 -6.73
C ASN A 73 -0.78 1.60 -7.45
N ALA A 74 0.45 1.99 -7.80
CA ALA A 74 1.36 1.14 -8.57
C ALA A 74 0.78 0.75 -9.96
N ALA A 75 0.16 1.70 -10.65
CA ALA A 75 -0.50 1.52 -11.95
C ALA A 75 -1.68 0.52 -11.93
N ALA A 76 -2.26 0.34 -10.75
CA ALA A 76 -3.47 -0.40 -10.49
C ALA A 76 -4.71 0.48 -10.67
N TRP A 77 -5.43 0.35 -11.77
CA TRP A 77 -6.65 1.13 -11.98
C TRP A 77 -7.88 0.34 -11.53
N TRP A 78 -8.22 0.43 -10.24
CA TRP A 78 -9.42 -0.17 -9.64
C TRP A 78 -9.87 0.56 -8.37
#